data_AF-A0A1H6ZPB9-F1
#
_entry.id   AF-A0A1H6ZPB9-F1
#
_cell.length_a   1.000
_cell.length_b   1.000
_cell.length_c   1.000
_cell.angle_alpha   90.00
_cell.angle_beta   90.00
_cell.angle_gamma   90.00
#
_symmetry.space_group_name_H-M   'P 1'
#
loop_
_entity.id
_entity.type
_entity.pdbx_description
1 polymer ?
#
loop_
_entity_poly.entity_id
_entity_poly.type
_entity_poly.pdbx_seq_one_letter_code
_entity_poly.pdbx_strand_id
1 'polypeptide(L)' 'MADPAPPRQHRRPEFVMTAYQDGAGAWLFRLKSLHDGQERVVCDVQELLRVLEDWSARKEKHAQA' A
#
# COMPACT_ATOMS: atom_id res chain seq x y z
N MET A 1 -32.60 -0.69 -17.30
CA MET A 1 -31.90 -1.90 -16.84
C MET A 1 -30.53 -1.44 -16.37
N ALA A 2 -30.23 -1.47 -15.06
CA ALA A 2 -28.92 -1.11 -14.55
C ALA A 2 -28.02 -2.35 -14.63
N ASP A 3 -26.87 -2.22 -15.28
CA ASP A 3 -25.86 -3.27 -15.35
C ASP A 3 -25.42 -3.67 -13.93
N PRO A 4 -25.34 -4.97 -13.59
CA PRO A 4 -24.85 -5.40 -12.30
C PRO A 4 -23.39 -4.97 -12.14
N ALA A 5 -23.10 -4.26 -11.05
CA ALA A 5 -21.73 -3.85 -10.73
C ALA A 5 -20.80 -5.07 -10.73
N PRO A 6 -19.60 -4.98 -11.32
CA PRO A 6 -18.69 -6.12 -11.39
C PRO A 6 -18.39 -6.65 -9.99
N PRO A 7 -18.27 -7.97 -9.82
CA PRO A 7 -18.00 -8.57 -8.52
C PRO A 7 -16.69 -8.01 -7.99
N ARG A 8 -16.74 -7.39 -6.80
CA ARG A 8 -15.55 -6.94 -6.08
C ARG A 8 -14.74 -8.19 -5.73
N GLN A 9 -13.78 -8.54 -6.59
CA GLN A 9 -12.81 -9.58 -6.27
C GLN A 9 -12.09 -9.14 -5.00
N HIS A 10 -12.34 -9.84 -3.90
CA HIS A 10 -11.61 -9.67 -2.65
C HIS A 10 -10.16 -10.11 -2.88
N ARG A 11 -9.33 -9.22 -3.44
CA ARG A 11 -7.90 -9.45 -3.57
C ARG A 11 -7.31 -9.49 -2.17
N ARG A 12 -6.44 -10.47 -1.93
CA ARG A 12 -5.69 -10.58 -0.68
C ARG A 12 -4.98 -9.24 -0.44
N PRO A 13 -5.07 -8.64 0.76
CA PRO A 13 -4.37 -7.39 1.04
C PRO A 13 -2.88 -7.60 0.86
N GLU A 14 -2.24 -6.64 0.19
CA GLU A 14 -0.82 -6.69 -0.13
C GLU A 14 0.01 -5.91 0.89
N PHE A 15 -0.61 -4.93 1.54
CA PHE A 15 0.04 -4.04 2.49
C PHE A 15 -0.85 -3.82 3.71
N VAL A 16 -0.21 -3.55 4.85
CA VAL A 16 -0.86 -2.97 6.02
C VAL A 16 -0.24 -1.61 6.26
N MET A 17 -1.08 -0.60 6.45
CA MET A 17 -0.65 0.73 6.84
C MET A 17 -1.07 1.02 8.27
N THR A 18 -0.15 1.55 9.07
CA THR A 18 -0.42 2.10 10.40
C THR A 18 -0.10 3.58 10.39
N ALA A 19 -1.08 4.42 10.72
CA ALA A 19 -0.89 5.86 10.88
C ALA A 19 -0.82 6.20 12.37
N TYR A 20 0.16 7.01 12.77
CA TYR A 20 0.34 7.46 14.14
C TYR A 20 1.00 8.84 14.17
N GLN A 21 0.82 9.58 15.27
CA GLN A 21 1.55 10.82 15.49
C GLN A 21 2.83 10.54 16.27
N ASP A 22 3.91 11.23 15.90
CA ASP A 22 5.15 11.22 16.67
C ASP A 22 5.08 12.15 17.90
N GLY A 23 6.17 12.20 18.67
CA GLY A 23 6.26 13.06 19.86
C GLY A 23 6.23 14.57 19.56
N ALA A 24 6.41 14.97 18.30
CA ALA A 24 6.31 16.35 17.83
C ALA A 24 4.93 16.67 17.21
N GLY A 25 4.01 15.71 17.18
CA GLY A 25 2.68 15.84 16.60
C GLY A 25 2.62 15.65 15.08
N ALA A 26 3.73 15.28 14.44
CA ALA A 26 3.77 14.98 13.02
C ALA A 26 3.15 13.61 12.73
N TRP A 27 2.38 13.52 11.64
CA TRP A 27 1.83 12.24 11.19
C TRP A 27 2.90 11.39 10.52
N LEU A 28 3.01 10.16 10.96
CA LEU A 28 3.86 9.12 10.39
C LEU A 28 2.99 7.97 9.89
N PHE A 29 3.38 7.42 8.76
CA PHE A 29 2.73 6.28 8.13
C PHE A 29 3.74 5.15 8.01
N ARG A 30 3.53 4.07 8.76
CA ARG A 30 4.30 2.83 8.61
C ARG A 30 3.56 1.91 7.65
N LEU A 31 4.19 1.62 6.53
CA LEU A 31 3.70 0.67 5.53
C LEU A 31 4.49 -0.63 5.64
N LYS A 32 3.78 -1.75 5.74
CA LYS A 32 4.36 -3.09 5.73
C LYS A 32 3.83 -3.89 4.55
N SER A 33 4.73 -4.44 3.76
CA SER A 33 4.42 -5.43 2.74
C SER A 33 4.14 -6.77 3.40
N LEU A 34 2.99 -7.35 3.05
CA LEU A 34 2.59 -8.68 3.50
C LEU A 34 3.20 -9.79 2.64
N HIS A 35 3.85 -9.44 1.52
CA HIS A 35 4.48 -10.39 0.62
C HIS A 35 5.89 -10.79 1.08
N ASP A 36 6.74 -9.79 1.34
CA ASP A 36 8.15 -9.95 1.69
C ASP A 36 8.50 -9.48 3.11
N GLY A 37 7.52 -8.93 3.84
CA GLY A 37 7.71 -8.41 5.18
C GLY A 37 8.47 -7.08 5.25
N GLN A 38 8.80 -6.45 4.10
CA GLN A 38 9.49 -5.16 4.09
C GLN A 38 8.63 -4.07 4.74
N GLU A 39 9.29 -3.17 5.45
CA GLU A 39 8.65 -2.07 6.15
C GLU A 39 9.31 -0.74 5.77
N ARG A 40 8.47 0.29 5.63
CA ARG A 40 8.90 1.68 5.44
C ARG A 40 8.07 2.59 6.31
N VAL A 41 8.70 3.63 6.84
CA VAL A 41 8.03 4.73 7.54
C VAL A 41 8.19 5.96 6.67
N VAL A 42 7.08 6.62 6.37
CA VAL A 42 7.03 7.85 5.58
C VAL A 42 6.31 8.92 6.40
N CYS A 43 6.77 10.16 6.30
CA CYS A 43 6.17 11.31 6.99
C CYS A 43 5.40 12.24 6.03
N ASP A 44 5.41 11.92 4.74
CA ASP A 44 4.80 12.71 3.69
C ASP A 44 3.85 11.86 2.82
N VAL A 45 2.73 12.46 2.41
CA VAL A 45 1.70 11.77 1.62
C VAL A 45 2.17 11.52 0.18
N GLN A 46 2.98 12.41 -0.41
CA GLN A 46 3.52 12.18 -1.74
C GLN A 46 4.54 11.04 -1.73
N GLU A 47 5.36 10.95 -0.67
CA GLU A 47 6.26 9.83 -0.44
C GLU A 47 5.48 8.51 -0.29
N LEU A 48 4.38 8.51 0.49
CA LEU A 48 3.52 7.34 0.63
C LEU A 48 3.00 6.83 -0.73
N LEU A 49 2.51 7.74 -1.59
CA LEU A 49 2.02 7.37 -2.92
C LEU A 49 3.12 6.72 -3.77
N ARG A 50 4.33 7.30 -3.77
CA ARG A 50 5.48 6.73 -4.50
C ARG A 50 5.86 5.33 -3.99
N VAL A 51 5.85 5.12 -2.67
CA VAL A 51 6.15 3.80 -2.10
C VAL A 51 5.11 2.76 -2.53
N LEU A 52 3.83 3.14 -2.55
CA LEU A 52 2.76 2.25 -3.01
C LEU A 52 2.88 1.91 -4.50
N GLU A 53 3.22 2.90 -5.33
CA GLU A 53 3.48 2.70 -6.76
C GLU A 53 4.67 1.76 -7.00
N ASP A 54 5.81 2.01 -6.34
CA ASP A 54 7.02 1.18 -6.45
C ASP A 54 6.76 -0.28 -6.06
N TRP A 55 6.03 -0.49 -4.95
CA TRP A 55 5.74 -1.83 -4.45
C TRP A 55 4.71 -2.56 -5.31
N SER A 56 3.73 -1.84 -5.87
CA SER A 56 2.79 -2.39 -6.86
C SER A 56 3.51 -2.75 -8.17
N ALA A 57 4.43 -1.92 -8.66
CA ALA A 57 5.16 -2.15 -9.91
C ALA A 57 6.12 -3.34 -9.83
N ARG A 58 6.68 -3.65 -8.66
CA ARG A 58 7.49 -4.87 -8.45
C ARG A 58 6.70 -6.15 -8.71
N LYS A 59 5.40 -6.16 -8.46
CA LYS A 59 4.53 -7.31 -8.73
C LYS A 59 4.31 -7.53 -10.22
N GLU A 60 4.16 -6.47 -11.02
CA GLU A 60 4.01 -6.62 -12.48
C GLU A 60 5.21 -7.31 -13.12
N LYS A 61 6.42 -7.05 -12.60
CA LYS A 61 7.64 -7.75 -13.04
C LYS A 61 7.68 -9.22 -12.63
N HIS A 62 7.11 -9.57 -11.48
CA HIS A 62 7.10 -10.94 -10.96
C HIS A 62 5.99 -11.82 -11.57
N ALA A 63 4.95 -11.21 -12.14
CA ALA A 63 3.85 -11.90 -12.82
C ALA A 63 4.13 -12.20 -14.32
N GLN A 64 5.25 -11.72 -14.86
CA GLN A 64 5.68 -11.93 -16.25
C GLN A 64 6.86 -12.91 -16.41
N ALA A 65 7.25 -13.62 -15.34
CA ALA A 65 8.34 -14.59 -15.35
C ALA A 65 7.83 -16.03 -15.35
#